data_AF-A0A2M6Z0N4-F1
#
_entry.id   AF-A0A2M6Z0N4-F1
#
_cell.length_a   1.000
_cell.length_b   1.000
_cell.length_c   1.000
_cell.angle_alpha   90.00
_cell.angle_beta   90.00
_cell.angle_gamma   90.00
#
_symmetry.space_group_name_H-M   'P 1'
#
loop_
_entity.id
_entity.type
_entity.pdbx_description
1 polymer ?
#
loop_
_entity_poly.entity_id
_entity_poly.type
_entity_poly.pdbx_seq_one_letter_code
_entity_poly.pdbx_strand_id
1 'polypeptide(L)'
;MINVSGFSLVRNGVLYSYPFMEAILSVLPLCDEFIVNLGDSDDDTLEVIRSIDDGRMRIIRRRWDMSLREGGRLLSVETNHALSECRGRWCFYVQADEVVHEAFHTRILSALQRYQNDDRAEGLRFRYKHFYGSYDYVQDNYRKWYLREVRIIKNGRGIVSWGDAMGFKHTDGSPIRSKDIDAEVYHYGWVRPPSVLDRKRKDFHKLYHNDEETLRFAEQMRAYDDLGNLVPFNGTHPAVMRERVEACDWSFHPRLEDQPPTWVRRIKIFMDPLTKRIKKLVGPRV
;
A
#
# COMPACT_ATOMS: atom_id res chain seq x y z
N MET A 1 -14.50 -14.32 -21.65
CA MET A 1 -13.35 -14.45 -20.74
C MET A 1 -13.17 -13.13 -20.00
N ILE A 2 -12.84 -13.16 -18.71
CA ILE A 2 -12.42 -11.95 -18.01
C ILE A 2 -10.97 -11.70 -18.39
N ASN A 3 -10.64 -10.46 -18.75
CA ASN A 3 -9.27 -10.06 -18.97
C ASN A 3 -8.87 -9.06 -17.86
N VAL A 4 -7.82 -9.38 -17.11
CA VAL A 4 -7.28 -8.60 -15.99
C VAL A 4 -5.84 -8.19 -16.29
N SER A 5 -5.56 -6.89 -16.31
CA SER A 5 -4.20 -6.36 -16.25
C SER A 5 -3.80 -6.14 -14.80
N GLY A 6 -2.77 -6.81 -14.32
CA GLY A 6 -2.07 -6.40 -13.11
C GLY A 6 -1.19 -5.19 -13.38
N PHE A 7 -1.00 -4.32 -12.40
CA PHE A 7 -0.01 -3.27 -12.54
C PHE A 7 0.54 -2.79 -11.20
N SER A 8 1.77 -2.30 -11.23
CA SER A 8 2.47 -1.77 -10.07
C SER A 8 3.48 -0.70 -10.49
N LEU A 9 4.03 0.00 -9.51
CA LEU A 9 5.17 0.88 -9.67
C LEU A 9 6.20 0.61 -8.57
N VAL A 10 7.47 0.74 -8.91
CA VAL A 10 8.55 0.54 -7.94
C VAL A 10 9.75 1.39 -8.30
N ARG A 11 10.43 1.88 -7.26
CA ARG A 11 11.73 2.54 -7.34
C ARG A 11 12.48 2.23 -6.06
N ASN A 12 13.75 1.86 -6.16
CA ASN A 12 14.59 1.52 -5.00
C ASN A 12 13.95 0.42 -4.13
N GLY A 13 13.40 -0.60 -4.78
CA GLY A 13 12.70 -1.73 -4.18
C GLY A 13 13.59 -2.49 -3.18
N VAL A 14 14.83 -2.76 -3.57
CA VAL A 14 15.82 -3.50 -2.76
C VAL A 14 16.36 -2.62 -1.62
N LEU A 15 16.77 -1.39 -1.93
CA LEU A 15 17.35 -0.41 -1.01
C LEU A 15 16.43 -0.14 0.18
N TYR A 16 15.13 -0.05 -0.10
CA TYR A 16 14.11 0.18 0.91
C TYR A 16 13.49 -1.11 1.42
N SER A 17 13.92 -2.31 0.99
CA SER A 17 13.38 -3.60 1.42
C SER A 17 11.86 -3.70 1.25
N TYR A 18 11.34 -3.27 0.10
CA TYR A 18 9.96 -3.52 -0.28
C TYR A 18 9.77 -5.01 -0.62
N PRO A 19 8.66 -5.64 -0.22
CA PRO A 19 8.26 -6.96 -0.71
C PRO A 19 7.65 -6.88 -2.12
N PHE A 20 8.33 -6.20 -3.06
CA PHE A 20 7.76 -5.89 -4.37
C PHE A 20 7.66 -7.11 -5.28
N MET A 21 8.54 -8.10 -5.09
CA MET A 21 8.47 -9.37 -5.81
C MET A 21 7.24 -10.16 -5.36
N GLU A 22 7.05 -10.24 -4.04
CA GLU A 22 5.93 -10.91 -3.41
C GLU A 22 4.61 -10.22 -3.76
N ALA A 23 4.61 -8.89 -3.83
CA ALA A 23 3.49 -8.09 -4.30
C ALA A 23 3.06 -8.50 -5.72
N ILE A 24 4.00 -8.51 -6.68
CA ILE A 24 3.76 -8.91 -8.07
C ILE A 24 3.29 -10.37 -8.14
N LEU A 25 4.05 -11.29 -7.54
CA LEU A 25 3.78 -12.73 -7.57
C LEU A 25 2.46 -13.11 -6.91
N SER A 26 1.98 -12.34 -5.92
CA SER A 26 0.68 -12.58 -5.30
C SER A 26 -0.50 -12.27 -6.23
N VAL A 27 -0.35 -11.30 -7.14
CA VAL A 27 -1.44 -10.86 -8.02
C VAL A 27 -1.33 -11.49 -9.42
N LEU A 28 -0.12 -11.79 -9.88
CA LEU A 28 0.17 -12.34 -11.21
C LEU A 28 -0.68 -13.59 -11.60
N PRO A 29 -1.02 -14.54 -10.70
CA PRO A 29 -1.91 -15.66 -11.02
C PRO A 29 -3.35 -15.25 -11.40
N LEU A 30 -3.76 -14.02 -11.10
CA LEU A 30 -5.08 -13.47 -11.40
C LEU A 30 -5.10 -12.64 -12.69
N CYS A 31 -3.96 -12.53 -13.37
CA CYS A 31 -3.73 -11.58 -14.46
C CYS A 31 -3.39 -12.27 -15.78
N ASP A 32 -3.86 -11.67 -16.86
CA ASP A 32 -3.52 -12.01 -18.25
C ASP A 32 -2.28 -11.25 -18.73
N GLU A 33 -2.01 -10.08 -18.15
CA GLU A 33 -0.77 -9.32 -18.30
C GLU A 33 -0.43 -8.59 -17.00
N PHE A 34 0.83 -8.20 -16.82
CA PHE A 34 1.24 -7.41 -15.67
C PHE A 34 2.21 -6.29 -16.06
N ILE A 35 1.85 -5.04 -15.77
CA ILE A 35 2.66 -3.86 -16.11
C ILE A 35 3.41 -3.36 -14.88
N VAL A 36 4.74 -3.23 -14.98
CA VAL A 36 5.56 -2.67 -13.91
C VAL A 36 6.17 -1.34 -14.36
N ASN A 37 5.76 -0.24 -13.75
CA ASN A 37 6.42 1.06 -13.92
C ASN A 37 7.63 1.17 -13.00
N LEU A 38 8.81 1.00 -13.58
CA LEU A 38 10.07 1.07 -12.89
C LEU A 38 10.67 2.48 -13.01
N GLY A 39 10.78 3.15 -11.86
CA GLY A 39 11.54 4.39 -11.72
C GLY A 39 13.04 4.14 -11.73
N ASP A 40 13.82 5.15 -12.13
CA ASP A 40 15.29 5.12 -12.02
C ASP A 40 15.71 4.73 -10.61
N SER A 41 16.29 3.55 -10.47
CA SER A 41 16.66 2.95 -9.18
C SER A 41 18.18 2.90 -9.03
N ASP A 42 18.65 3.13 -7.81
CA ASP A 42 20.07 3.14 -7.42
C ASP A 42 20.51 1.78 -6.86
N ASP A 43 19.76 0.73 -7.14
CA ASP A 43 19.92 -0.64 -6.64
C ASP A 43 19.52 -1.69 -7.69
N ASP A 44 19.57 -2.97 -7.32
CA ASP A 44 19.31 -4.10 -8.24
C ASP A 44 17.81 -4.34 -8.51
N THR A 45 16.93 -3.37 -8.24
CA THR A 45 15.47 -3.54 -8.42
C THR A 45 15.11 -4.03 -9.83
N LEU A 46 15.75 -3.51 -10.88
CA LEU A 46 15.49 -3.95 -12.25
C LEU A 46 15.76 -5.45 -12.45
N GLU A 47 16.93 -5.90 -11.99
CA GLU A 47 17.37 -7.27 -12.22
C GLU A 47 16.55 -8.26 -11.38
N VAL A 48 16.16 -7.86 -10.17
CA VAL A 48 15.25 -8.64 -9.34
C VAL A 48 13.87 -8.79 -10.01
N ILE A 49 13.29 -7.74 -10.59
CA ILE A 49 12.00 -7.86 -11.31
C ILE A 49 12.14 -8.77 -12.54
N ARG A 50 13.26 -8.65 -13.28
CA ARG A 50 13.53 -9.50 -14.44
C ARG A 50 13.65 -10.98 -14.08
N SER A 51 14.05 -11.30 -12.84
CA SER A 51 14.19 -12.69 -12.41
C SER A 51 12.85 -13.42 -12.23
N ILE A 52 11.69 -12.74 -12.29
CA ILE A 52 10.38 -13.42 -12.30
C ILE A 52 10.20 -14.25 -13.59
N ASP A 53 10.78 -13.82 -14.70
CA ASP A 53 10.75 -14.51 -16.01
C ASP A 53 9.35 -15.05 -16.41
N ASP A 54 8.35 -14.17 -16.41
CA ASP A 54 6.98 -14.49 -16.85
C ASP A 54 6.61 -13.69 -18.10
N GLY A 55 6.21 -14.38 -19.18
CA GLY A 55 5.87 -13.76 -20.46
C GLY A 55 4.67 -12.81 -20.44
N ARG A 56 3.88 -12.80 -19.36
CA ARG A 56 2.79 -11.84 -19.13
C ARG A 56 3.29 -10.50 -18.59
N MET A 57 4.51 -10.45 -18.05
CA MET A 57 5.07 -9.25 -17.45
C MET A 57 5.68 -8.32 -18.50
N ARG A 58 5.44 -7.02 -18.33
CA ARG A 58 6.06 -5.96 -19.12
C ARG A 58 6.56 -4.85 -18.20
N ILE A 59 7.85 -4.57 -18.29
CA ILE A 59 8.50 -3.51 -17.53
C ILE A 59 8.54 -2.25 -18.40
N ILE A 60 7.96 -1.16 -17.92
CA ILE A 60 8.13 0.17 -18.50
C ILE A 60 9.13 0.95 -17.63
N ARG A 61 10.19 1.47 -18.23
CA ARG A 61 11.22 2.24 -17.53
C ARG A 61 10.93 3.72 -17.69
N ARG A 62 10.93 4.47 -16.58
CA ARG A 62 10.63 5.89 -16.60
C ARG A 62 11.54 6.67 -15.66
N ARG A 63 11.96 7.84 -16.12
CA ARG A 63 12.58 8.85 -15.28
C ARG A 63 11.48 9.63 -14.57
N TRP A 64 11.36 9.43 -13.27
CA TRP A 64 10.33 10.07 -12.45
C TRP A 64 10.61 11.55 -12.28
N ASP A 65 9.60 12.39 -12.53
CA ASP A 65 9.73 13.84 -12.32
C ASP A 65 9.70 14.15 -10.83
N MET A 66 10.90 14.26 -10.28
CA MET A 66 11.11 14.56 -8.88
C MET A 66 10.68 15.98 -8.48
N SER A 67 10.18 16.83 -9.37
CA SER A 67 9.54 18.10 -8.96
C SER A 67 8.10 17.90 -8.45
N LEU A 68 7.42 16.80 -8.83
CA LEU A 68 6.01 16.54 -8.53
C LEU A 68 5.76 15.89 -7.15
N ARG A 69 6.66 16.09 -6.18
CA ARG A 69 6.64 15.33 -4.92
C ARG A 69 5.57 15.77 -3.92
N GLU A 70 5.07 17.01 -4.05
CA GLU A 70 4.08 17.57 -3.14
C GLU A 70 2.82 16.70 -3.06
N GLY A 71 2.40 16.35 -1.85
CA GLY A 71 1.19 15.57 -1.59
C GLY A 71 1.18 14.17 -2.22
N GLY A 72 2.34 13.64 -2.63
CA GLY A 72 2.47 12.29 -3.18
C GLY A 72 2.03 12.20 -4.64
N ARG A 73 1.82 13.35 -5.30
CA ARG A 73 1.36 13.46 -6.68
C ARG A 73 2.23 12.68 -7.66
N LEU A 74 3.54 12.61 -7.41
CA LEU A 74 4.46 11.79 -8.21
C LEU A 74 4.00 10.33 -8.27
N LEU A 75 3.60 9.73 -7.14
CA LEU A 75 3.16 8.34 -7.10
C LEU A 75 1.90 8.13 -7.93
N SER A 76 0.93 9.04 -7.84
CA SER A 76 -0.31 8.91 -8.64
C SER A 76 -0.06 9.13 -10.13
N VAL A 77 0.82 10.05 -10.51
CA VAL A 77 1.25 10.24 -11.91
C VAL A 77 1.87 8.97 -12.46
N GLU A 78 2.83 8.37 -11.75
CA GLU A 78 3.51 7.16 -12.21
C GLU A 78 2.60 5.92 -12.16
N THR A 79 1.66 5.86 -11.21
CA THR A 79 0.58 4.86 -11.19
C THR A 79 -0.30 4.99 -12.44
N ASN A 80 -0.68 6.21 -12.80
CA ASN A 80 -1.51 6.48 -13.97
C ASN A 80 -0.81 6.12 -15.29
N HIS A 81 0.51 6.28 -15.36
CA HIS A 81 1.29 5.81 -16.50
C HIS A 81 1.34 4.28 -16.61
N ALA A 82 1.42 3.55 -15.49
CA ALA A 82 1.26 2.09 -15.52
C ALA A 82 -0.17 1.68 -15.92
N LEU A 83 -1.18 2.41 -15.43
CA LEU A 83 -2.58 2.15 -15.73
C LEU A 83 -2.90 2.39 -17.22
N SER A 84 -2.34 3.42 -17.85
CA SER A 84 -2.58 3.71 -19.29
C SER A 84 -2.06 2.62 -20.22
N GLU A 85 -1.16 1.77 -19.71
CA GLU A 85 -0.54 0.67 -20.43
C GLU A 85 -1.31 -0.65 -20.29
N CYS A 86 -2.35 -0.69 -19.45
CA CYS A 86 -3.21 -1.84 -19.23
C CYS A 86 -4.26 -1.99 -20.35
N ARG A 87 -4.39 -3.20 -20.89
CA ARG A 87 -5.35 -3.57 -21.95
C ARG A 87 -6.56 -4.36 -21.46
N GLY A 88 -6.47 -4.91 -20.25
CA GLY A 88 -7.51 -5.70 -19.62
C GLY A 88 -8.76 -4.88 -19.34
N ARG A 89 -9.89 -5.58 -19.22
CA ARG A 89 -11.19 -4.96 -18.86
C ARG A 89 -11.17 -4.51 -17.40
N TRP A 90 -10.44 -5.24 -16.56
CA TRP A 90 -10.17 -4.89 -15.18
C TRP A 90 -8.67 -4.63 -15.00
N CYS A 91 -8.33 -3.64 -14.18
CA CYS A 91 -6.96 -3.33 -13.82
C CYS A 91 -6.78 -3.56 -12.31
N PHE A 92 -5.90 -4.47 -11.93
CA PHE A 92 -5.55 -4.80 -10.55
C PHE A 92 -4.25 -4.10 -10.17
N TYR A 93 -4.36 -3.03 -9.40
CA TYR A 93 -3.24 -2.32 -8.80
C TYR A 93 -2.76 -3.01 -7.54
N VAL A 94 -1.45 -3.16 -7.38
CA VAL A 94 -0.81 -3.59 -6.13
C VAL A 94 0.41 -2.71 -5.85
N GLN A 95 0.52 -2.15 -4.66
CA GLN A 95 1.70 -1.36 -4.27
C GLN A 95 2.88 -2.27 -3.91
N ALA A 96 4.11 -1.75 -3.98
CA ALA A 96 5.34 -2.50 -3.72
C ALA A 96 5.46 -3.07 -2.30
N ASP A 97 4.64 -2.60 -1.35
CA ASP A 97 4.53 -3.12 0.02
C ASP A 97 3.18 -3.80 0.33
N GLU A 98 2.41 -4.15 -0.69
CA GLU A 98 1.13 -4.83 -0.56
C GLU A 98 1.17 -6.23 -1.15
N VAL A 99 0.61 -7.21 -0.46
CA VAL A 99 0.55 -8.59 -0.92
C VAL A 99 -0.86 -9.13 -0.72
N VAL A 100 -1.38 -9.83 -1.72
CA VAL A 100 -2.70 -10.48 -1.65
C VAL A 100 -2.51 -11.92 -1.19
N HIS A 101 -3.29 -12.37 -0.22
CA HIS A 101 -3.22 -13.78 0.20
C HIS A 101 -3.94 -14.67 -0.83
N GLU A 102 -3.27 -15.75 -1.25
CA GLU A 102 -3.77 -16.73 -2.21
C GLU A 102 -5.09 -17.38 -1.82
N ALA A 103 -5.41 -17.42 -0.52
CA ALA A 103 -6.70 -17.86 0.01
C ALA A 103 -7.89 -17.03 -0.53
N PHE A 104 -7.66 -15.82 -1.02
CA PHE A 104 -8.68 -14.94 -1.59
C PHE A 104 -8.80 -15.03 -3.12
N HIS A 105 -7.90 -15.73 -3.82
CA HIS A 105 -7.87 -15.75 -5.30
C HIS A 105 -9.21 -16.17 -5.92
N THR A 106 -9.79 -17.28 -5.43
CA THR A 106 -11.09 -17.76 -5.90
C THR A 106 -12.21 -16.73 -5.69
N ARG A 107 -12.19 -16.03 -4.54
CA ARG A 107 -13.19 -15.01 -4.21
C ARG A 107 -13.04 -13.77 -5.09
N ILE A 108 -11.80 -13.36 -5.38
CA ILE A 108 -11.51 -12.23 -6.28
C ILE A 108 -11.98 -12.55 -7.71
N LEU A 109 -11.63 -13.73 -8.25
CA LEU A 109 -12.09 -14.17 -9.58
C LEU A 109 -13.62 -14.23 -9.66
N SER A 110 -14.27 -14.76 -8.62
CA SER A 110 -15.74 -14.81 -8.55
C SER A 110 -16.36 -13.41 -8.53
N ALA A 111 -15.75 -12.44 -7.84
CA ALA A 111 -16.22 -11.06 -7.83
C ALA A 111 -16.05 -10.38 -9.19
N LEU A 112 -14.91 -10.61 -9.87
CA LEU A 112 -14.67 -10.11 -11.22
C LEU A 112 -15.72 -10.64 -12.21
N GLN A 113 -16.07 -11.92 -12.13
CA GLN A 113 -17.16 -12.54 -12.92
C GLN A 113 -18.51 -11.92 -12.61
N ARG A 114 -18.87 -11.84 -11.33
CA ARG A 114 -20.14 -11.29 -10.88
C ARG A 114 -20.38 -9.87 -11.38
N TYR A 115 -19.35 -9.01 -11.32
CA TYR A 115 -19.49 -7.59 -11.63
C TYR A 115 -19.05 -7.21 -13.05
N GLN A 116 -18.63 -8.17 -13.88
CA GLN A 116 -18.11 -7.90 -15.22
C GLN A 116 -19.08 -7.05 -16.05
N ASN A 117 -20.38 -7.32 -15.96
CA ASN A 117 -21.45 -6.69 -16.74
C ASN A 117 -22.32 -5.70 -15.92
N ASP A 118 -21.98 -5.41 -14.66
CA ASP A 118 -22.72 -4.44 -13.84
C ASP A 118 -22.05 -3.05 -13.92
N ASP A 119 -22.61 -2.11 -14.68
CA ASP A 119 -22.08 -0.74 -14.82
C ASP A 119 -22.18 0.10 -13.54
N ARG A 120 -22.86 -0.38 -12.51
CA ARG A 120 -22.89 0.23 -11.17
C ARG A 120 -21.72 -0.20 -10.31
N ALA A 121 -20.89 -1.13 -10.77
CA ALA A 121 -19.66 -1.58 -10.12
C ALA A 121 -18.45 -1.19 -10.98
N GLU A 122 -17.79 -0.11 -10.59
CA GLU A 122 -16.61 0.46 -11.26
C GLU A 122 -15.30 -0.03 -10.65
N GLY A 123 -15.33 -0.58 -9.43
CA GLY A 123 -14.16 -1.15 -8.78
C GLY A 123 -14.50 -2.14 -7.68
N LEU A 124 -13.50 -2.88 -7.23
CA LEU A 124 -13.58 -3.84 -6.12
C LEU A 124 -12.70 -3.34 -4.97
N ARG A 125 -13.31 -3.26 -3.79
CA ARG A 125 -12.71 -2.71 -2.58
C ARG A 125 -12.35 -3.84 -1.61
N PHE A 126 -11.09 -3.85 -1.18
CA PHE A 126 -10.50 -4.87 -0.34
C PHE A 126 -10.43 -4.38 1.10
N ARG A 127 -10.42 -5.31 2.06
CA ARG A 127 -10.05 -5.01 3.45
C ARG A 127 -8.52 -4.98 3.58
N TYR A 128 -8.01 -4.29 4.60
CA TYR A 128 -6.58 -4.16 4.85
C TYR A 128 -6.16 -4.75 6.19
N LYS A 129 -4.99 -5.39 6.19
CA LYS A 129 -4.20 -5.68 7.39
C LYS A 129 -2.88 -4.95 7.28
N HIS A 130 -2.66 -3.97 8.15
CA HIS A 130 -1.43 -3.19 8.19
C HIS A 130 -0.47 -3.81 9.20
N PHE A 131 0.56 -4.49 8.70
CA PHE A 131 1.61 -5.03 9.54
C PHE A 131 2.59 -3.94 9.98
N TYR A 132 3.13 -4.09 11.19
CA TYR A 132 3.93 -3.04 11.82
C TYR A 132 5.05 -3.62 12.68
N GLY A 133 6.28 -3.17 12.44
CA GLY A 133 7.44 -3.56 13.24
C GLY A 133 8.02 -4.92 12.85
N SER A 134 7.22 -5.97 12.96
CA SER A 134 7.53 -7.33 12.49
C SER A 134 6.36 -7.92 11.69
N TYR A 135 6.51 -9.16 11.26
CA TYR A 135 5.46 -9.94 10.60
C TYR A 135 4.34 -10.38 11.58
N ASP A 136 4.55 -10.25 12.89
CA ASP A 136 3.65 -10.82 13.90
C ASP A 136 2.61 -9.86 14.44
N TYR A 137 2.66 -8.58 14.06
CA TYR A 137 1.79 -7.54 14.63
C TYR A 137 1.12 -6.70 13.57
N VAL A 138 -0.15 -6.38 13.82
CA VAL A 138 -0.95 -5.50 12.96
C VAL A 138 -1.52 -4.33 13.74
N GLN A 139 -1.79 -3.23 13.04
CA GLN A 139 -2.45 -2.04 13.59
C GLN A 139 -3.96 -2.21 13.70
N ASP A 140 -4.51 -1.95 14.89
CA ASP A 140 -5.94 -2.00 15.22
C ASP A 140 -6.59 -0.59 15.25
N ASN A 141 -5.85 0.46 14.86
CA ASN A 141 -6.38 1.83 14.82
C ASN A 141 -6.97 2.19 13.46
N TYR A 142 -8.25 1.85 13.27
CA TYR A 142 -9.01 2.10 12.03
C TYR A 142 -9.22 3.57 11.64
N ARG A 143 -8.84 4.54 12.48
CA ARG A 143 -8.88 5.98 12.13
C ARG A 143 -7.57 6.49 11.56
N LYS A 144 -6.44 5.91 11.98
CA LYS A 144 -5.11 6.24 11.43
C LYS A 144 -4.77 5.36 10.23
N TRP A 145 -5.23 4.11 10.25
CA TRP A 145 -4.95 3.09 9.26
C TRP A 145 -6.25 2.74 8.55
N TYR A 146 -6.28 2.91 7.23
CA TYR A 146 -7.50 2.75 6.46
C TYR A 146 -7.92 1.28 6.41
N LEU A 147 -9.21 1.00 6.65
CA LEU A 147 -9.68 -0.38 6.70
C LEU A 147 -9.89 -1.00 5.33
N ARG A 148 -10.13 -0.17 4.32
CA ARG A 148 -10.57 -0.59 3.00
C ARG A 148 -10.09 0.35 1.92
N GLU A 149 -9.70 -0.19 0.79
CA GLU A 149 -9.32 0.59 -0.38
C GLU A 149 -9.52 -0.20 -1.68
N VAL A 150 -9.80 0.53 -2.76
CA VAL A 150 -10.02 -0.03 -4.08
C VAL A 150 -8.68 -0.41 -4.70
N ARG A 151 -8.57 -1.68 -5.09
CA ARG A 151 -7.37 -2.20 -5.78
C ARG A 151 -7.66 -2.73 -7.16
N ILE A 152 -8.92 -3.00 -7.48
CA ILE A 152 -9.32 -3.37 -8.84
C ILE A 152 -10.31 -2.34 -9.38
N ILE A 153 -10.07 -1.84 -10.58
CA ILE A 153 -10.94 -0.87 -11.28
C ILE A 153 -11.30 -1.37 -12.67
N LYS A 154 -12.45 -0.96 -13.20
CA LYS A 154 -12.79 -1.14 -14.61
C LYS A 154 -11.97 -0.18 -15.46
N ASN A 155 -11.33 -0.71 -16.48
CA ASN A 155 -10.55 0.09 -17.42
C ASN A 155 -11.46 0.98 -18.29
N GLY A 156 -10.91 2.08 -18.81
CA GLY A 156 -11.59 2.95 -19.79
C GLY A 156 -12.80 3.74 -19.27
N ARG A 157 -12.90 3.96 -17.94
CA ARG A 157 -14.02 4.68 -17.29
C ARG A 157 -13.65 6.08 -16.78
N GLY A 158 -12.56 6.65 -17.29
CA GLY A 158 -12.02 7.92 -16.77
C GLY A 158 -11.65 7.83 -15.29
N ILE A 159 -11.18 6.66 -14.84
CA ILE A 159 -10.74 6.41 -13.47
C ILE A 159 -9.21 6.56 -13.43
N VAL A 160 -8.72 7.31 -12.44
CA VAL A 160 -7.30 7.61 -12.25
C VAL A 160 -6.89 7.38 -10.80
N SER A 161 -5.64 7.00 -10.62
CA SER A 161 -4.96 7.06 -9.33
C SER A 161 -4.92 8.51 -8.83
N TRP A 162 -5.18 8.71 -7.54
CA TRP A 162 -5.39 10.03 -6.94
C TRP A 162 -4.48 10.25 -5.73
N GLY A 163 -4.06 11.50 -5.51
CA GLY A 163 -3.26 11.90 -4.34
C GLY A 163 -1.91 11.20 -4.30
N ASP A 164 -1.64 10.49 -3.21
CA ASP A 164 -0.45 9.68 -2.94
C ASP A 164 -0.51 8.26 -3.55
N ALA A 165 -1.41 8.04 -4.50
CA ALA A 165 -1.73 6.76 -5.11
C ALA A 165 -2.33 5.72 -4.16
N MET A 166 -2.87 6.14 -3.01
CA MET A 166 -3.58 5.22 -2.11
C MET A 166 -4.84 4.66 -2.78
N GLY A 167 -5.58 5.46 -3.56
CA GLY A 167 -6.87 5.05 -4.13
C GLY A 167 -7.17 5.69 -5.48
N PHE A 168 -8.41 5.50 -5.94
CA PHE A 168 -8.86 5.89 -7.28
C PHE A 168 -10.07 6.82 -7.25
N LYS A 169 -10.12 7.75 -8.21
CA LYS A 169 -11.24 8.66 -8.45
C LYS A 169 -11.52 8.79 -9.95
N HIS A 170 -12.67 9.34 -10.30
CA HIS A 170 -12.86 9.83 -11.67
C HIS A 170 -11.96 11.04 -11.93
N THR A 171 -11.67 11.32 -13.20
CA THR A 171 -10.85 12.47 -13.63
C THR A 171 -11.37 13.82 -13.17
N ASP A 172 -12.68 13.94 -12.91
CA ASP A 172 -13.32 15.14 -12.35
C ASP A 172 -13.19 15.23 -10.81
N GLY A 173 -12.53 14.26 -10.18
CA GLY A 173 -12.33 14.19 -8.73
C GLY A 173 -13.50 13.56 -7.96
N SER A 174 -14.55 13.08 -8.64
CA SER A 174 -15.67 12.38 -8.00
C SER A 174 -15.28 10.95 -7.58
N PRO A 175 -15.89 10.40 -6.52
CA PRO A 175 -15.60 9.05 -6.05
C PRO A 175 -16.14 7.98 -7.02
N ILE A 176 -15.42 6.87 -7.16
CA ILE A 176 -15.85 5.72 -7.98
C ILE A 176 -16.86 4.83 -7.23
N ARG A 177 -17.77 4.19 -7.97
CA ARG A 177 -18.76 3.24 -7.42
C ARG A 177 -18.14 1.86 -7.22
N SER A 178 -17.50 1.65 -6.08
CA SER A 178 -16.88 0.36 -5.74
C SER A 178 -17.80 -0.61 -4.99
N LYS A 179 -17.47 -1.90 -5.04
CA LYS A 179 -18.12 -2.97 -4.28
C LYS A 179 -17.14 -3.62 -3.31
N ASP A 180 -17.54 -3.75 -2.05
CA ASP A 180 -16.78 -4.52 -1.06
C ASP A 180 -16.77 -5.99 -1.44
N ILE A 181 -15.59 -6.61 -1.40
CA ILE A 181 -15.42 -8.04 -1.62
C ILE A 181 -14.84 -8.71 -0.38
N ASP A 182 -15.03 -10.02 -0.27
CA ASP A 182 -14.44 -10.82 0.79
C ASP A 182 -12.99 -11.20 0.46
N ALA A 183 -12.12 -10.19 0.43
CA ALA A 183 -10.69 -10.34 0.20
C ALA A 183 -9.91 -9.28 0.96
N GLU A 184 -8.68 -9.62 1.33
CA GLU A 184 -7.78 -8.76 2.09
C GLU A 184 -6.44 -8.54 1.38
N VAL A 185 -5.93 -7.31 1.52
CA VAL A 185 -4.56 -6.93 1.18
C VAL A 185 -3.76 -6.84 2.47
N TYR A 186 -2.61 -7.49 2.48
CA TYR A 186 -1.66 -7.48 3.59
C TYR A 186 -0.61 -6.42 3.25
N HIS A 187 -0.60 -5.34 4.02
CA HIS A 187 0.25 -4.18 3.77
C HIS A 187 1.41 -4.16 4.76
N TYR A 188 2.63 -4.36 4.25
CA TYR A 188 3.89 -4.46 5.01
C TYR A 188 4.71 -3.16 4.97
N GLY A 189 4.05 -2.00 4.83
CA GLY A 189 4.72 -0.70 4.67
C GLY A 189 5.67 -0.34 5.81
N TRP A 190 5.45 -0.93 6.99
CA TRP A 190 6.17 -0.70 8.25
C TRP A 190 6.92 -1.92 8.79
N VAL A 191 7.03 -3.00 8.00
CA VAL A 191 7.77 -4.21 8.38
C VAL A 191 9.08 -4.27 7.61
N ARG A 192 10.14 -3.72 8.22
CA ARG A 192 11.49 -3.58 7.66
C ARG A 192 12.50 -3.54 8.78
N PRO A 193 13.78 -3.89 8.53
CA PRO A 193 14.84 -3.64 9.49
C PRO A 193 14.87 -2.16 9.94
N PRO A 194 15.13 -1.85 11.22
CA PRO A 194 15.04 -0.49 11.74
C PRO A 194 15.86 0.55 10.96
N SER A 195 17.10 0.19 10.60
CA SER A 195 17.99 1.07 9.82
C SER A 195 17.46 1.36 8.41
N VAL A 196 16.81 0.38 7.78
CA VAL A 196 16.19 0.53 6.45
C VAL A 196 14.94 1.39 6.54
N LEU A 197 14.12 1.20 7.57
CA LEU A 197 12.93 2.02 7.80
C LEU A 197 13.32 3.47 8.08
N ASP A 198 14.36 3.71 8.89
CA ASP A 198 14.86 5.05 9.17
C ASP A 198 15.34 5.75 7.90
N ARG A 199 16.14 5.05 7.07
CA ARG A 199 16.60 5.58 5.79
C ARG A 199 15.42 5.90 4.87
N LYS A 200 14.48 4.96 4.69
CA LYS A 200 13.27 5.17 3.88
C LYS A 200 12.52 6.40 4.37
N ARG A 201 12.27 6.53 5.67
CA ARG A 201 11.52 7.65 6.23
C ARG A 201 12.24 8.98 6.00
N LYS A 202 13.55 9.05 6.18
CA LYS A 202 14.34 10.27 5.91
C LYS A 202 14.29 10.65 4.43
N ASP A 203 14.49 9.70 3.54
CA ASP A 203 14.50 9.96 2.10
C ASP A 203 13.12 10.26 1.54
N PHE A 204 12.07 9.62 2.06
CA PHE A 204 10.69 9.99 1.76
C PHE A 204 10.35 11.36 2.34
N HIS A 205 10.77 11.71 3.56
CA HIS A 205 10.47 13.02 4.14
C HIS A 205 11.07 14.16 3.30
N LYS A 206 12.28 13.99 2.74
CA LYS A 206 12.87 14.91 1.74
C LYS A 206 12.02 15.04 0.47
N LEU A 207 11.11 14.12 0.20
CA LEU A 207 10.19 14.25 -0.93
C LEU A 207 9.10 15.27 -0.62
N TYR A 208 8.58 15.31 0.60
CA TYR A 208 7.40 16.10 0.95
C TYR A 208 7.71 17.45 1.63
N HIS A 209 8.95 17.67 2.09
CA HIS A 209 9.31 18.78 2.97
C HIS A 209 10.60 19.47 2.55
N ASN A 210 10.81 20.70 3.03
CA ASN A 210 12.06 21.45 2.85
C ASN A 210 13.19 20.88 3.73
N ASP A 211 14.43 21.35 3.50
CA ASP A 211 15.62 20.82 4.14
C ASP A 211 15.64 21.04 5.67
N GLU A 212 15.17 22.21 6.15
CA GLU A 212 15.09 22.49 7.59
C GLU A 212 14.08 21.61 8.32
N GLU A 213 12.90 21.39 7.73
CA GLU A 213 11.88 20.48 8.27
C GLU A 213 12.38 19.04 8.30
N THR A 214 13.13 18.64 7.27
CA THR A 214 13.73 17.31 7.18
C THR A 214 14.78 17.08 8.26
N LEU A 215 15.63 18.07 8.55
CA LEU A 215 16.62 17.97 9.63
C LEU A 215 15.94 17.81 10.99
N ARG A 216 14.94 18.64 11.30
CA ARG A 216 14.16 18.53 12.54
C ARG A 216 13.47 17.17 12.69
N PHE A 217 12.89 16.67 11.61
CA PHE A 217 12.29 15.33 11.59
C PHE A 217 13.34 14.25 11.86
N ALA A 218 14.49 14.30 11.21
CA ALA A 218 15.54 13.29 11.34
C ALA A 218 16.10 13.18 12.77
N GLU A 219 16.12 14.26 13.54
CA GLU A 219 16.56 14.27 14.95
C GLU A 219 15.55 13.61 15.90
N GLN A 220 14.25 13.79 15.65
CA GLN A 220 13.17 13.33 16.51
C GLN A 220 12.64 11.95 16.13
N MET A 221 12.86 11.53 14.88
CA MET A 221 12.30 10.31 14.34
C MET A 221 12.84 9.06 15.04
N ARG A 222 11.94 8.11 15.26
CA ARG A 222 12.24 6.72 15.60
C ARG A 222 11.69 5.83 14.49
N ALA A 223 12.35 4.70 14.21
CA ALA A 223 11.88 3.73 13.22
C ALA A 223 10.40 3.38 13.45
N TYR A 224 10.06 3.03 14.69
CA TYR A 224 8.71 2.69 15.13
C TYR A 224 8.22 3.65 16.22
N ASP A 225 7.09 4.30 15.96
CA ASP A 225 6.51 5.38 16.78
C ASP A 225 5.01 5.21 17.07
N ASP A 226 4.26 4.42 16.29
CA ASP A 226 2.81 4.17 16.48
C ASP A 226 2.53 2.85 17.22
N LEU A 227 3.13 2.64 18.39
CA LEU A 227 3.01 1.39 19.16
C LEU A 227 1.67 1.24 19.91
N GLY A 228 0.84 2.27 19.96
CA GLY A 228 -0.28 2.35 20.91
C GLY A 228 -1.53 1.51 20.57
N ASN A 229 -1.58 0.86 19.41
CA ASN A 229 -2.75 0.08 18.96
C ASN A 229 -2.38 -1.21 18.23
N LEU A 230 -1.27 -1.84 18.60
CA LEU A 230 -0.85 -3.10 18.01
C LEU A 230 -1.63 -4.29 18.58
N VAL A 231 -1.85 -5.31 17.76
CA VAL A 231 -2.39 -6.61 18.18
C VAL A 231 -1.61 -7.74 17.51
N PRO A 232 -1.44 -8.90 18.16
CA PRO A 232 -0.85 -10.07 17.53
C PRO A 232 -1.64 -10.52 16.30
N PHE A 233 -0.91 -10.91 15.26
CA PHE A 233 -1.46 -11.54 14.07
C PHE A 233 -1.50 -13.06 14.26
N ASN A 234 -2.70 -13.63 14.20
CA ASN A 234 -2.93 -15.06 14.40
C ASN A 234 -3.27 -15.81 13.09
N GLY A 235 -3.04 -15.18 11.94
CA GLY A 235 -3.30 -15.77 10.63
C GLY A 235 -2.03 -16.34 9.99
N THR A 236 -2.12 -16.65 8.70
CA THR A 236 -0.97 -17.07 7.88
C THR A 236 -0.55 -15.94 6.96
N HIS A 237 0.75 -15.85 6.69
CA HIS A 237 1.25 -15.00 5.60
C HIS A 237 1.04 -15.69 4.25
N PRO A 238 0.91 -14.92 3.15
CA PRO A 238 0.87 -15.49 1.80
C PRO A 238 2.11 -16.35 1.52
N ALA A 239 1.96 -17.44 0.77
CA ALA A 239 3.09 -18.35 0.50
C ALA A 239 4.32 -17.65 -0.12
N VAL A 240 4.09 -16.63 -0.96
CA VAL A 240 5.15 -15.82 -1.57
C VAL A 240 5.98 -15.04 -0.55
N MET A 241 5.46 -14.80 0.66
CA MET A 241 6.16 -14.09 1.74
C MET A 241 6.99 -15.01 2.63
N ARG A 242 6.89 -16.35 2.49
CA ARG A 242 7.49 -17.31 3.42
C ARG A 242 8.98 -17.07 3.64
N GLU A 243 9.76 -16.99 2.55
CA GLU A 243 11.21 -16.81 2.62
C GLU A 243 11.58 -15.51 3.35
N ARG A 244 10.85 -14.42 3.10
CA ARG A 244 11.10 -13.14 3.74
C ARG A 244 10.75 -13.16 5.24
N VAL A 245 9.66 -13.82 5.61
CA VAL A 245 9.25 -13.97 7.01
C VAL A 245 10.27 -14.82 7.77
N GLU A 246 10.74 -15.91 7.17
CA GLU A 246 11.77 -16.80 7.75
C GLU A 246 13.15 -16.12 7.85
N ALA A 247 13.49 -15.25 6.89
CA ALA A 247 14.73 -14.48 6.88
C ALA A 247 14.71 -13.24 7.79
N CYS A 248 13.62 -12.99 8.53
CA CYS A 248 13.52 -11.86 9.45
C CYS A 248 14.56 -11.99 10.57
N ASP A 249 15.57 -11.12 10.56
CA ASP A 249 16.73 -11.17 11.47
C ASP A 249 16.73 -10.06 12.53
N TRP A 250 15.76 -9.14 12.49
CA TRP A 250 15.65 -8.06 13.48
C TRP A 250 14.60 -8.37 14.54
N SER A 251 14.84 -7.86 15.74
CA SER A 251 13.89 -7.93 16.85
C SER A 251 13.04 -6.65 16.90
N PHE A 252 11.75 -6.82 17.15
CA PHE A 252 10.81 -5.73 17.37
C PHE A 252 10.03 -5.98 18.65
N HIS A 253 10.05 -5.01 19.56
CA HIS A 253 9.29 -5.07 20.81
C HIS A 253 8.01 -4.21 20.69
N PRO A 254 6.81 -4.82 20.60
CA PRO A 254 5.56 -4.12 20.32
C PRO A 254 4.99 -3.33 21.50
N ARG A 255 5.54 -3.51 22.72
CA ARG A 255 5.06 -2.91 23.97
C ARG A 255 3.55 -3.12 24.18
N LEU A 256 3.07 -4.36 24.00
CA LEU A 256 1.65 -4.67 24.18
C LEU A 256 1.19 -4.45 25.62
N GLU A 257 2.10 -4.68 26.57
CA GLU A 257 1.93 -4.48 28.02
C GLU A 257 1.70 -3.00 28.40
N ASP A 258 2.25 -2.06 27.64
CA ASP A 258 2.09 -0.63 27.87
C ASP A 258 0.76 -0.10 27.31
N GLN A 259 0.06 -0.92 26.51
CA GLN A 259 -1.15 -0.48 25.85
C GLN A 259 -2.36 -0.57 26.80
N PRO A 260 -3.27 0.43 26.75
CA PRO A 260 -4.49 0.35 27.54
C PRO A 260 -5.35 -0.84 27.07
N PRO A 261 -6.26 -1.34 27.93
CA PRO A 261 -7.17 -2.43 27.56
C PRO A 261 -7.90 -2.16 26.25
N THR A 262 -8.18 -3.21 25.47
CA THR A 262 -8.78 -3.11 24.12
C THR A 262 -10.03 -2.23 24.09
N TRP A 263 -10.92 -2.36 25.08
CA TRP A 263 -12.13 -1.56 25.16
C TRP A 263 -11.84 -0.06 25.37
N VAL A 264 -10.83 0.28 26.18
CA VAL A 264 -10.37 1.68 26.37
C VAL A 264 -9.78 2.21 25.07
N ARG A 265 -8.94 1.44 24.36
CA ARG A 265 -8.40 1.83 23.05
C ARG A 265 -9.54 2.14 22.06
N ARG A 266 -10.53 1.25 21.98
CA ARG A 266 -11.69 1.42 21.08
C ARG A 266 -12.50 2.67 21.41
N ILE A 267 -12.75 2.96 22.69
CA ILE A 267 -13.42 4.20 23.10
C ILE A 267 -12.58 5.43 22.74
N LYS A 268 -11.27 5.42 23.03
CA LYS A 268 -10.36 6.51 22.68
C LYS A 268 -10.34 6.78 21.18
N ILE A 269 -10.22 5.73 20.37
CA ILE A 269 -10.29 5.82 18.91
C ILE A 269 -11.64 6.42 18.52
N PHE A 270 -12.76 5.89 19.06
CA PHE A 270 -14.11 6.40 18.80
C PHE A 270 -14.28 7.90 19.09
N MET A 271 -13.74 8.38 20.21
CA MET A 271 -13.82 9.76 20.66
C MET A 271 -12.81 10.72 20.00
N ASP A 272 -11.80 10.22 19.29
CA ASP A 272 -10.70 11.02 18.72
C ASP A 272 -11.15 12.25 17.89
N PRO A 273 -12.21 12.17 17.04
CA PRO A 273 -12.68 13.35 16.30
C PRO A 273 -13.23 14.46 17.22
N LEU A 274 -13.92 14.07 18.29
CA LEU A 274 -14.50 15.01 19.26
C LEU A 274 -13.39 15.69 20.07
N THR A 275 -12.42 14.91 20.55
CA THR A 275 -11.28 15.43 21.33
C THR A 275 -10.42 16.37 20.49
N LYS A 276 -10.17 16.06 19.20
CA LYS A 276 -9.48 16.97 18.26
C LYS A 276 -10.24 18.28 18.04
N ARG A 277 -11.57 18.24 17.88
CA ARG A 277 -12.40 19.45 17.73
C ARG A 277 -12.36 20.32 18.99
N ILE A 278 -12.47 19.72 20.17
CA ILE A 278 -12.38 20.45 21.45
C ILE A 278 -10.99 21.08 21.60
N LYS A 279 -9.90 20.34 21.34
CA LYS A 279 -8.54 20.88 21.38
C LYS A 279 -8.33 22.04 20.41
N LYS A 280 -8.93 22.01 19.22
CA LYS A 280 -8.86 23.13 18.26
C LYS A 280 -9.63 24.37 18.73
N LEU A 281 -10.69 24.19 19.53
CA LEU A 281 -11.49 25.28 20.10
C LEU A 281 -10.87 25.89 21.37
N VAL A 282 -10.18 25.08 22.17
CA VAL A 282 -9.67 25.44 23.50
C VAL A 282 -8.14 25.63 23.53
N GLY A 283 -7.42 25.15 22.52
CA GLY A 283 -5.97 25.28 22.41
C GLY A 283 -5.53 26.71 22.08
N PRO A 284 -4.29 27.10 22.45
CA PRO A 284 -3.74 28.40 22.11
C PRO A 284 -3.78 28.60 20.59
N ARG A 285 -4.36 29.73 20.13
CA ARG A 285 -4.23 30.18 18.75
C ARG A 285 -2.79 30.66 18.58
N VAL A 286 -1.97 29.85 17.92
CA VAL A 286 -0.69 30.29 17.35
C VAL A 286 -0.98 30.83 15.96
#